data_AF-H2ZRU5-F1
#
_entry.id   AF-H2ZRU5-F1
#
_cell.length_a   1.000
_cell.length_b   1.000
_cell.length_c   1.000
_cell.angle_alpha   90.00
_cell.angle_beta   90.00
_cell.angle_gamma   90.00
#
_symmetry.space_group_name_H-M   'P 1'
#
loop_
_entity.id
_entity.type
_entity.pdbx_description
1 polymer ?
#
loop_
_entity_poly.entity_id
_entity_poly.type
_entity_poly.pdbx_seq_one_letter_code
_entity_poly.pdbx_strand_id
1 'polypeptide(L)'
;FSVVFQTPLPLPLESAETMKRVTSEKVLKAGKVLLNTLLTHTSSLIRDRKHHLKNYRQCCTGKELVDWLIRLNPSIQSRSQAIGVWQVLLDEGFLAHVKRDLNFQDKDNQFYRFLEADLMTEQTANEKDSEEELQESLTLLTQMGPDALLTMILRKSPGQRTAEELELIFEELLHIKAVAHLSNSVKRELASVLEFESHAKAETVLFSQGDKGTSWYIIWKGSVNVLTHGKGLVTTLSEGDDFGQLALVNDAPRSATIILREDNCHFLRVHKQDFIRILKDVEAKTIRLKEHGKVVLVLERGPQGGATTAQGASPTIDKYTVLAGTPEKILEHLLENMRPDSSFSDTSDSFVGDFLLTHNVFMPTSQFCPALLHQY
;
A
#
# COMPACT_ATOMS: atom_id res chain seq x y z
N PHE A 1 52.78 3.82 -16.22
CA PHE A 1 51.89 5.01 -16.19
C PHE A 1 50.60 4.66 -16.90
N SER A 2 49.64 4.07 -16.19
CA SER A 2 48.28 3.85 -16.70
C SER A 2 47.34 4.54 -15.72
N VAL A 3 46.73 5.60 -16.22
CA VAL A 3 45.89 6.54 -15.50
C VAL A 3 44.57 5.84 -15.15
N VAL A 4 44.32 5.67 -13.85
CA VAL A 4 43.02 5.27 -13.32
C VAL A 4 42.08 6.47 -13.52
N PHE A 5 41.15 6.37 -14.48
CA PHE A 5 40.02 7.29 -14.55
C PHE A 5 39.09 6.96 -13.39
N GLN A 6 39.30 7.65 -12.27
CA GLN A 6 38.38 7.70 -11.15
C GLN A 6 37.19 8.54 -11.63
N THR A 7 36.14 7.87 -12.09
CA THR A 7 34.84 8.52 -12.30
C THR A 7 34.39 9.09 -10.95
N PRO A 8 34.00 10.38 -10.87
CA PRO A 8 33.48 10.93 -9.63
C PRO A 8 32.24 10.15 -9.20
N LEU A 9 32.23 9.69 -7.95
CA LEU A 9 31.01 9.22 -7.30
C LEU A 9 29.94 10.33 -7.41
N PRO A 10 28.69 10.02 -7.80
CA PRO A 10 27.63 11.01 -7.75
C PRO A 10 27.31 11.32 -6.27
N LEU A 11 27.54 12.57 -5.85
CA LEU A 11 26.85 13.18 -4.71
C LEU A 11 25.38 13.34 -5.11
N PRO A 12 24.41 12.81 -4.34
CA PRO A 12 23.92 13.51 -3.14
C PRO A 12 23.38 12.57 -2.03
N LEU A 13 24.09 12.45 -0.90
CA LEU A 13 23.56 11.81 0.34
C LEU A 13 23.28 12.85 1.45
N GLU A 14 24.06 13.93 1.51
CA GLU A 14 23.90 14.99 2.53
C GLU A 14 22.56 15.73 2.44
N SER A 15 21.97 15.86 1.25
CA SER A 15 20.71 16.59 1.07
C SER A 15 19.49 15.86 1.65
N ALA A 16 19.44 14.52 1.53
CA ALA A 16 18.33 13.72 2.02
C ALA A 16 18.30 13.64 3.55
N GLU A 17 19.46 13.46 4.18
CA GLU A 17 19.59 13.48 5.64
C GLU A 17 19.24 14.85 6.24
N THR A 18 19.66 15.93 5.57
CA THR A 18 19.34 17.31 5.99
C THR A 18 17.84 17.57 5.89
N MET A 19 17.19 17.17 4.79
CA MET A 19 15.73 17.30 4.64
C MET A 19 14.97 16.49 5.68
N LYS A 20 15.42 15.26 6.00
CA LYS A 20 14.79 14.42 7.02
C LYS A 20 14.88 15.04 8.42
N ARG A 21 16.02 15.64 8.78
CA ARG A 21 16.18 16.38 10.05
C ARG A 21 15.25 17.58 10.13
N VAL A 22 15.17 18.39 9.06
CA VAL A 22 14.27 19.55 9.01
C VAL A 22 12.80 19.13 9.15
N THR A 23 12.39 18.04 8.49
CA THR A 23 11.02 17.52 8.61
C THR A 23 10.75 17.03 10.03
N SER A 24 11.69 16.31 10.64
CA SER A 24 11.59 15.85 12.04
C SER A 24 11.41 17.02 13.01
N GLU A 25 12.20 18.09 12.87
CA GLU A 25 12.06 19.30 13.70
C GLU A 25 10.68 19.96 13.56
N LYS A 26 10.14 20.02 12.33
CA LYS A 26 8.78 20.54 12.08
C LYS A 26 7.70 19.67 12.72
N VAL A 27 7.85 18.34 12.69
CA VAL A 27 6.91 17.42 13.35
C VAL A 27 6.97 17.57 14.86
N LEU A 28 8.16 17.71 15.45
CA LEU A 28 8.32 17.97 16.88
C LEU A 28 7.67 19.30 17.28
N LYS A 29 7.84 20.35 16.47
CA LYS A 29 7.16 21.63 16.69
C LYS A 29 5.63 21.47 16.64
N ALA A 30 5.11 20.80 15.62
CA ALA A 30 3.68 20.53 15.49
C ALA A 30 3.13 19.71 16.67
N GLY A 31 3.90 18.74 17.15
CA GLY A 31 3.59 17.96 18.35
C GLY A 31 3.48 18.83 19.61
N LYS A 32 4.39 19.79 19.78
CA LYS A 32 4.35 20.74 20.92
C LYS A 32 3.10 21.62 20.89
N VAL A 33 2.77 22.17 19.72
CA VAL A 33 1.56 22.99 19.55
C VAL A 33 0.32 22.17 19.89
N LEU A 34 0.22 20.96 19.36
CA LEU A 34 -0.92 20.06 19.63
C LEU A 34 -1.02 19.68 21.12
N LEU A 35 0.11 19.39 21.77
CA LEU A 35 0.16 19.09 23.20
C LEU A 35 -0.26 20.29 24.06
N ASN A 36 0.20 21.50 23.72
CA ASN A 36 -0.18 22.73 24.40
C ASN A 36 -1.70 22.96 24.30
N THR A 37 -2.28 22.79 23.10
CA THR A 37 -3.73 22.87 22.89
C THR A 37 -4.48 21.82 23.70
N LEU A 38 -3.97 20.59 23.78
CA LEU A 38 -4.57 19.51 24.57
C LEU A 38 -4.58 19.85 26.07
N LEU A 39 -3.46 20.37 26.58
CA LEU A 39 -3.34 20.74 27.99
C LEU A 39 -4.23 21.94 28.36
N THR A 40 -4.40 22.92 27.47
CA THR A 40 -5.27 24.09 27.72
C THR A 40 -6.75 23.73 27.69
N HIS A 41 -7.18 22.92 26.73
CA HIS A 41 -8.60 22.60 26.54
C HIS A 41 -9.06 21.37 27.34
N THR A 42 -8.16 20.43 27.62
CA THR A 42 -8.55 19.09 28.10
C THR A 42 -7.44 18.41 28.91
N SER A 43 -6.85 19.13 29.87
CA SER A 43 -5.78 18.63 30.76
C SER A 43 -6.11 17.30 31.47
N SER A 44 -7.39 16.98 31.67
CA SER A 44 -7.83 15.74 32.33
C SER A 44 -7.54 14.46 31.53
N LEU A 45 -7.21 14.57 30.24
CA LEU A 45 -6.82 13.43 29.39
C LEU A 45 -5.52 12.77 29.84
N ILE A 46 -4.52 13.60 30.19
CA ILE A 46 -3.20 13.15 30.64
C ILE A 46 -3.25 12.99 32.16
N ARG A 47 -3.23 11.75 32.62
CA ARG A 47 -3.35 11.44 34.05
C ARG A 47 -2.68 10.12 34.42
N ASP A 48 -2.51 9.90 35.71
CA ASP A 48 -2.07 8.61 36.23
C ASP A 48 -3.20 7.58 36.07
N ARG A 49 -2.88 6.44 35.46
CA ARG A 49 -3.84 5.35 35.19
C ARG A 49 -3.35 4.06 35.80
N LYS A 50 -4.24 3.35 36.48
CA LYS A 50 -3.98 1.99 37.01
C LYS A 50 -4.59 0.95 36.08
N HIS A 51 -3.80 -0.01 35.64
CA HIS A 51 -4.25 -1.10 34.79
C HIS A 51 -3.47 -2.39 35.09
N HIS A 52 -4.19 -3.50 35.34
CA HIS A 52 -3.62 -4.78 35.82
C HIS A 52 -2.59 -4.60 36.94
N LEU A 53 -2.94 -3.87 38.00
CA LEU A 53 -2.10 -3.59 39.17
C LEU A 53 -0.81 -2.79 38.88
N LYS A 54 -0.58 -2.35 37.64
CA LYS A 54 0.49 -1.42 37.27
C LYS A 54 -0.03 0.01 37.22
N ASN A 55 0.77 0.95 37.69
CA ASN A 55 0.48 2.38 37.61
C ASN A 55 1.29 3.01 36.46
N TYR A 56 0.59 3.62 35.51
CA TYR A 56 1.15 4.35 34.38
C TYR A 56 0.96 5.84 34.65
N ARG A 57 2.07 6.54 34.94
CA ARG A 57 2.03 7.98 35.22
C ARG A 57 1.88 8.81 33.96
N GLN A 58 1.16 9.93 34.05
CA GLN A 58 1.03 10.96 33.02
C GLN A 58 0.81 10.37 31.62
N CYS A 59 -0.31 9.66 31.45
CA CYS A 59 -0.63 8.95 30.21
C CYS A 59 -2.08 9.15 29.77
N CYS A 60 -2.31 8.96 28.48
CA CYS A 60 -3.60 9.04 27.81
C CYS A 60 -3.89 7.73 27.07
N THR A 61 -5.16 7.44 26.76
CA THR A 61 -5.49 6.27 25.93
C THR A 61 -5.48 6.66 24.45
N GLY A 62 -5.17 5.69 23.58
CA GLY A 62 -5.22 5.94 22.13
C GLY A 62 -6.59 6.38 21.65
N LYS A 63 -7.66 5.79 22.22
CA LYS A 63 -9.03 6.16 21.89
C LYS A 63 -9.39 7.60 22.28
N GLU A 64 -9.04 7.99 23.50
CA GLU A 64 -9.29 9.37 23.96
C GLU A 64 -8.53 10.40 23.13
N LEU A 65 -7.30 10.08 22.69
CA LEU A 65 -6.52 10.93 21.79
C LEU A 65 -7.18 11.10 20.42
N VAL A 66 -7.71 10.02 19.85
CA VAL A 66 -8.45 10.06 18.57
C VAL A 66 -9.75 10.85 18.74
N ASP A 67 -10.52 10.59 19.79
CA ASP A 67 -11.78 11.28 20.08
C ASP A 67 -11.57 12.77 20.34
N TRP A 68 -10.44 13.15 20.95
CA TRP A 68 -10.07 14.53 21.15
C TRP A 68 -9.70 15.22 19.82
N LEU A 69 -8.85 14.59 19.01
CA LEU A 69 -8.36 15.17 17.76
C LEU A 69 -9.49 15.43 16.75
N ILE A 70 -10.44 14.48 16.62
CA ILE A 70 -11.62 14.63 15.75
C ILE A 70 -12.53 15.77 16.24
N ARG A 71 -12.67 15.95 17.56
CA ARG A 71 -13.46 17.06 18.12
C ARG A 71 -12.77 18.41 17.97
N LEU A 72 -11.44 18.42 17.96
CA LEU A 72 -10.64 19.64 17.85
C LEU A 72 -10.75 20.26 16.45
N ASN A 73 -10.60 19.46 15.40
CA ASN A 73 -10.55 19.98 14.04
C ASN A 73 -11.52 19.25 13.09
N PRO A 74 -12.58 19.93 12.60
CA PRO A 74 -13.55 19.37 11.66
C PRO A 74 -12.98 18.87 10.32
N SER A 75 -11.75 19.27 9.96
CA SER A 75 -11.06 18.76 8.75
C SER A 75 -10.65 17.29 8.86
N ILE A 76 -10.64 16.73 10.08
CA ILE A 76 -10.35 15.32 10.32
C ILE A 76 -11.67 14.55 10.26
N GLN A 77 -11.93 13.92 9.12
CA GLN A 77 -13.24 13.34 8.80
C GLN A 77 -13.37 11.88 9.23
N SER A 78 -12.27 11.23 9.62
CA SER A 78 -12.26 9.81 9.96
C SER A 78 -11.31 9.47 11.11
N ARG A 79 -11.59 8.35 11.78
CA ARG A 79 -10.69 7.81 12.81
C ARG A 79 -9.36 7.34 12.22
N SER A 80 -9.34 6.84 10.98
CA SER A 80 -8.11 6.44 10.29
C SER A 80 -7.18 7.63 10.04
N GLN A 81 -7.71 8.79 9.66
CA GLN A 81 -6.94 10.02 9.50
C GLN A 81 -6.33 10.47 10.83
N ALA A 82 -7.11 10.42 11.92
CA ALA A 82 -6.62 10.72 13.26
C ALA A 82 -5.53 9.73 13.72
N ILE A 83 -5.68 8.43 13.44
CA ILE A 83 -4.65 7.42 13.70
C ILE A 83 -3.37 7.74 12.95
N GLY A 84 -3.46 8.14 11.67
CA GLY A 84 -2.30 8.56 10.88
C GLY A 84 -1.54 9.73 11.51
N VAL A 85 -2.25 10.77 11.97
CA VAL A 85 -1.65 11.91 12.68
C VAL A 85 -0.91 11.47 13.95
N TRP A 86 -1.53 10.63 14.76
CA TRP A 86 -0.89 10.13 15.98
C TRP A 86 0.27 9.18 15.69
N GLN A 87 0.19 8.41 14.60
CA GLN A 87 1.26 7.54 14.14
C GLN A 87 2.50 8.36 13.72
N VAL A 88 2.32 9.50 13.04
CA VAL A 88 3.42 10.42 12.72
C VAL A 88 4.17 10.86 13.99
N LEU A 89 3.44 11.30 15.01
CA LEU A 89 4.04 11.73 16.28
C LEU A 89 4.72 10.57 17.03
N LEU A 90 4.22 9.34 16.85
CA LEU A 90 4.80 8.14 17.44
C LEU A 90 6.10 7.73 16.74
N ASP A 91 6.11 7.70 15.40
CA ASP A 91 7.29 7.35 14.61
C ASP A 91 8.44 8.36 14.80
N GLU A 92 8.13 9.64 14.98
CA GLU A 92 9.12 10.69 15.30
C GLU A 92 9.53 10.72 16.80
N GLY A 93 8.94 9.87 17.63
CA GLY A 93 9.30 9.75 19.05
C GLY A 93 8.82 10.89 19.94
N PHE A 94 7.91 11.75 19.47
CA PHE A 94 7.24 12.74 20.32
C PHE A 94 6.23 12.08 21.26
N LEU A 95 5.51 11.08 20.73
CA LEU A 95 4.59 10.21 21.45
C LEU A 95 5.21 8.82 21.60
N ALA A 96 5.10 8.22 22.79
CA ALA A 96 5.59 6.87 23.04
C ALA A 96 4.50 5.99 23.64
N HIS A 97 4.31 4.80 23.07
CA HIS A 97 3.50 3.78 23.71
C HIS A 97 4.20 3.26 24.98
N VAL A 98 3.48 3.09 26.08
CA VAL A 98 4.07 2.70 27.38
C VAL A 98 4.73 1.30 27.36
N LYS A 99 4.40 0.46 26.38
CA LYS A 99 5.02 -0.86 26.16
C LYS A 99 6.01 -0.88 24.98
N ARG A 100 6.35 0.28 24.41
CA ARG A 100 7.21 0.42 23.21
C ARG A 100 6.66 -0.30 21.98
N ASP A 101 5.34 -0.24 21.81
CA ASP A 101 4.72 -0.65 20.54
C ASP A 101 4.98 0.45 19.51
N LEU A 102 5.29 0.06 18.28
CA LEU A 102 5.60 0.97 17.17
C LEU A 102 4.36 1.41 16.41
N ASN A 103 3.22 0.77 16.67
CA ASN A 103 1.96 1.06 15.99
C ASN A 103 0.99 1.71 16.97
N PHE A 104 0.48 2.88 16.58
CA PHE A 104 -0.60 3.54 17.28
C PHE A 104 -1.89 2.73 17.14
N GLN A 105 -2.63 2.67 18.23
CA GLN A 105 -3.83 1.87 18.36
C GLN A 105 -4.93 2.69 19.03
N ASP A 106 -6.01 2.87 18.29
CA ASP A 106 -7.25 3.47 18.72
C ASP A 106 -8.04 2.54 19.66
N LYS A 107 -7.56 2.39 20.90
CA LYS A 107 -8.12 1.48 21.91
C LYS A 107 -8.02 2.09 23.31
N ASP A 108 -8.96 1.72 24.18
CA ASP A 108 -9.02 2.15 25.58
C ASP A 108 -7.92 1.56 26.46
N ASN A 109 -7.35 0.41 26.08
CA ASN A 109 -6.34 -0.33 26.85
C ASN A 109 -4.90 -0.13 26.36
N GLN A 110 -4.68 0.81 25.44
CA GLN A 110 -3.36 1.19 24.95
C GLN A 110 -3.03 2.59 25.45
N PHE A 111 -1.91 2.72 26.15
CA PHE A 111 -1.53 3.96 26.83
C PHE A 111 -0.31 4.59 26.19
N TYR A 112 -0.35 5.90 26.04
CA TYR A 112 0.71 6.69 25.43
C TYR A 112 1.17 7.81 26.36
N ARG A 113 2.42 8.24 26.19
CA ARG A 113 3.04 9.33 26.93
C ARG A 113 3.77 10.25 25.95
N PHE A 114 3.65 11.55 26.16
CA PHE A 114 4.44 12.55 25.47
C PHE A 114 5.84 12.65 26.11
N LEU A 115 6.90 12.52 25.30
CA LEU A 115 8.27 12.47 25.79
C LEU A 115 8.89 13.86 26.03
N GLU A 116 8.37 14.90 25.39
CA GLU A 116 8.87 16.28 25.52
C GLU A 116 7.99 17.18 26.41
N ALA A 117 7.11 16.60 27.23
CA ALA A 117 6.25 17.37 28.13
C ALA A 117 7.01 18.21 29.18
N ASP A 118 8.31 17.92 29.41
CA ASP A 118 9.15 18.61 30.38
C ASP A 118 9.84 19.90 29.84
N LEU A 119 9.72 20.20 28.54
CA LEU A 119 10.36 21.36 27.90
C LEU A 119 9.34 22.43 27.47
N MET A 120 8.41 22.75 28.37
CA MET A 120 7.44 23.83 28.17
C MET A 120 8.19 25.17 28.13
N THR A 121 8.31 25.76 26.94
CA THR A 121 8.64 27.18 26.80
C THR A 121 7.40 27.99 27.14
N GLU A 122 7.49 28.84 28.15
CA GLU A 122 6.57 29.95 28.38
C GLU A 122 6.52 30.79 27.09
N GLN A 123 5.42 30.71 26.35
CA GLN A 123 5.17 31.61 25.22
C GLN A 123 3.94 32.46 25.55
N THR A 124 4.20 33.74 25.79
CA THR A 124 3.23 34.83 25.74
C THR A 124 2.85 35.08 24.27
N ALA A 125 2.16 34.13 23.63
CA ALA A 125 1.65 34.29 22.29
C ALA A 125 0.21 34.84 22.33
N ASN A 126 -0.13 35.69 21.35
CA ASN A 126 -1.49 36.20 21.17
C ASN A 126 -2.42 35.04 20.79
N GLU A 127 -3.69 35.06 21.22
CA GLU A 127 -4.64 33.94 20.97
C GLU A 127 -4.80 33.64 19.48
N LYS A 128 -4.80 34.69 18.64
CA LYS A 128 -4.92 34.56 17.18
C LYS A 128 -3.70 33.88 16.54
N ASP A 129 -2.50 34.20 17.01
CA ASP A 129 -1.26 33.60 16.50
C ASP A 129 -1.18 32.10 16.87
N SER A 130 -1.79 31.72 18.00
CA SER A 130 -1.84 30.33 18.48
C SER A 130 -2.79 29.46 17.66
N GLU A 131 -3.88 30.03 17.14
CA GLU A 131 -4.85 29.31 16.31
C GLU A 131 -4.32 29.06 14.89
N GLU A 132 -3.65 30.07 14.29
CA GLU A 132 -2.98 29.93 12.99
C GLU A 132 -1.87 28.86 13.06
N GLU A 133 -1.04 28.87 14.10
CA GLU A 133 0.03 27.89 14.30
C GLU A 133 -0.50 26.46 14.51
N LEU A 134 -1.64 26.30 15.21
CA LEU A 134 -2.32 25.02 15.35
C LEU A 134 -2.81 24.49 14.00
N GLN A 135 -3.42 25.35 13.19
CA GLN A 135 -3.95 24.95 11.89
C GLN A 135 -2.81 24.54 10.92
N GLU A 136 -1.68 25.25 10.92
CA GLU A 136 -0.49 24.86 10.16
C GLU A 136 0.06 23.50 10.61
N SER A 137 0.17 23.31 11.93
CA SER A 137 0.66 22.06 12.54
C SER A 137 -0.23 20.87 12.17
N LEU A 138 -1.55 21.02 12.25
CA LEU A 138 -2.52 19.99 11.88
C LEU A 138 -2.49 19.70 10.38
N THR A 139 -2.29 20.72 9.54
CA THR A 139 -2.15 20.54 8.08
C THR A 139 -0.93 19.67 7.75
N LEU A 140 0.23 19.97 8.36
CA LEU A 140 1.46 19.18 8.20
C LEU A 140 1.24 17.72 8.62
N LEU A 141 0.72 17.50 9.83
CA LEU A 141 0.53 16.15 10.36
C LEU A 141 -0.48 15.35 9.53
N THR A 142 -1.54 16.00 9.06
CA THR A 142 -2.55 15.37 8.19
C THR A 142 -1.98 15.00 6.83
N GLN A 143 -1.09 15.81 6.26
CA GLN A 143 -0.41 15.50 5.01
C GLN A 143 0.54 14.29 5.14
N MET A 144 1.20 14.14 6.30
CA MET A 144 2.10 13.01 6.58
C MET A 144 1.36 11.74 7.06
N GLY A 145 0.14 11.91 7.57
CA GLY A 145 -0.65 10.83 8.18
C GLY A 145 -0.88 9.60 7.30
N PRO A 146 -1.22 9.73 6.00
CA PRO A 146 -1.45 8.59 5.12
C PRO A 146 -0.25 7.64 4.99
N ASP A 147 0.96 8.17 4.78
CA ASP A 147 2.19 7.36 4.65
C ASP A 147 2.53 6.65 5.97
N ALA A 148 2.40 7.36 7.10
CA ALA A 148 2.62 6.81 8.42
C ALA A 148 1.60 5.69 8.74
N LEU A 149 0.32 5.91 8.42
CA LEU A 149 -0.75 4.92 8.57
C LEU A 149 -0.48 3.68 7.72
N LEU A 150 -0.12 3.86 6.44
CA LEU A 150 0.16 2.76 5.54
C LEU A 150 1.37 1.95 6.01
N THR A 151 2.47 2.61 6.38
CA THR A 151 3.67 1.95 6.93
C THR A 151 3.33 1.17 8.20
N MET A 152 2.51 1.74 9.09
CA MET A 152 2.01 1.06 10.30
C MET A 152 1.21 -0.20 9.97
N ILE A 153 0.33 -0.15 8.97
CA ILE A 153 -0.46 -1.30 8.49
C ILE A 153 0.47 -2.38 7.90
N LEU A 154 1.46 -1.98 7.08
CA LEU A 154 2.41 -2.90 6.45
C LEU A 154 3.28 -3.65 7.48
N ARG A 155 3.59 -3.03 8.63
CA ARG A 155 4.27 -3.68 9.76
C ARG A 155 3.46 -4.81 10.40
N LYS A 156 2.13 -4.85 10.22
CA LYS A 156 1.30 -5.97 10.70
C LYS A 156 1.56 -7.21 9.87
N SER A 157 1.47 -8.38 10.51
CA SER A 157 1.48 -9.64 9.77
C SER A 157 0.29 -9.71 8.79
N PRO A 158 0.45 -10.33 7.61
CA PRO A 158 -0.59 -10.32 6.58
C PRO A 158 -1.95 -10.84 7.07
N GLY A 159 -1.96 -11.87 7.93
CA GLY A 159 -3.19 -12.44 8.52
C GLY A 159 -3.89 -11.59 9.60
N GLN A 160 -3.32 -10.44 9.99
CA GLN A 160 -3.86 -9.55 11.01
C GLN A 160 -4.43 -8.23 10.44
N ARG A 161 -4.44 -8.08 9.12
CA ARG A 161 -4.94 -6.87 8.44
C ARG A 161 -6.45 -6.96 8.23
N THR A 162 -7.16 -5.86 8.46
CA THR A 162 -8.61 -5.79 8.19
C THR A 162 -8.89 -5.56 6.70
N ALA A 163 -10.14 -5.71 6.26
CA ALA A 163 -10.51 -5.47 4.86
C ALA A 163 -10.25 -4.01 4.44
N GLU A 164 -10.52 -3.05 5.33
CA GLU A 164 -10.24 -1.63 5.10
C GLU A 164 -8.74 -1.35 4.98
N GLU A 165 -7.92 -2.04 5.79
CA GLU A 165 -6.46 -1.92 5.73
C GLU A 165 -5.87 -2.52 4.46
N LEU A 166 -6.44 -3.64 3.98
CA LEU A 166 -6.07 -4.23 2.70
C LEU A 166 -6.42 -3.30 1.53
N GLU A 167 -7.55 -2.59 1.60
CA GLU A 167 -7.90 -1.60 0.57
C GLU A 167 -6.91 -0.45 0.55
N LEU A 168 -6.48 0.05 1.71
CA LEU A 168 -5.45 1.10 1.77
C LEU A 168 -4.13 0.65 1.13
N ILE A 169 -3.69 -0.59 1.38
CA ILE A 169 -2.50 -1.13 0.71
C ILE A 169 -2.74 -1.23 -0.80
N PHE A 170 -3.90 -1.74 -1.21
CA PHE A 170 -4.24 -1.88 -2.62
C PHE A 170 -4.22 -0.54 -3.37
N GLU A 171 -4.83 0.50 -2.79
CA GLU A 171 -4.82 1.86 -3.35
C GLU A 171 -3.39 2.38 -3.54
N GLU A 172 -2.49 2.12 -2.58
CA GLU A 172 -1.09 2.48 -2.77
C GLU A 172 -0.42 1.68 -3.91
N LEU A 173 -0.70 0.37 -4.02
CA LEU A 173 -0.16 -0.46 -5.09
C LEU A 173 -0.58 0.00 -6.50
N LEU A 174 -1.62 0.83 -6.64
CA LEU A 174 -1.97 1.46 -7.92
C LEU A 174 -0.91 2.49 -8.36
N HIS A 175 -0.18 3.07 -7.43
CA HIS A 175 0.80 4.15 -7.66
C HIS A 175 2.25 3.64 -7.74
N ILE A 176 2.51 2.39 -7.34
CA ILE A 176 3.86 1.81 -7.36
C ILE A 176 4.23 1.32 -8.76
N LYS A 177 5.30 1.90 -9.33
CA LYS A 177 5.87 1.56 -10.64
C LYS A 177 6.14 0.06 -10.83
N ALA A 178 6.78 -0.58 -9.84
CA ALA A 178 7.11 -2.01 -9.88
C ALA A 178 5.92 -2.93 -10.21
N VAL A 179 4.71 -2.55 -9.82
CA VAL A 179 3.49 -3.37 -9.97
C VAL A 179 2.48 -2.74 -10.92
N ALA A 180 2.80 -1.61 -11.55
CA ALA A 180 1.88 -0.89 -12.44
C ALA A 180 1.34 -1.80 -13.56
N HIS A 181 2.18 -2.69 -14.08
CA HIS A 181 1.86 -3.65 -15.15
C HIS A 181 0.99 -4.84 -14.72
N LEU A 182 0.75 -5.03 -13.41
CA LEU A 182 -0.05 -6.12 -12.88
C LEU A 182 -1.55 -5.77 -12.87
N SER A 183 -2.41 -6.77 -13.02
CA SER A 183 -3.87 -6.56 -12.94
C SER A 183 -4.30 -6.18 -11.52
N ASN A 184 -5.47 -5.55 -11.39
CA ASN A 184 -6.02 -5.20 -10.07
C ASN A 184 -6.28 -6.43 -9.20
N SER A 185 -6.69 -7.54 -9.82
CA SER A 185 -6.84 -8.86 -9.16
C SER A 185 -5.52 -9.30 -8.51
N VAL A 186 -4.40 -9.19 -9.23
CA VAL A 186 -3.06 -9.49 -8.69
C VAL A 186 -2.67 -8.52 -7.59
N LYS A 187 -2.87 -7.21 -7.78
CA LYS A 187 -2.55 -6.20 -6.75
C LYS A 187 -3.33 -6.46 -5.45
N ARG A 188 -4.59 -6.89 -5.52
CA ARG A 188 -5.40 -7.26 -4.34
C ARG A 188 -4.84 -8.49 -3.63
N GLU A 189 -4.45 -9.52 -4.38
CA GLU A 189 -3.78 -10.69 -3.80
C GLU A 189 -2.44 -10.29 -3.15
N LEU A 190 -1.66 -9.41 -3.79
CA LEU A 190 -0.40 -8.89 -3.23
C LEU A 190 -0.63 -8.14 -1.92
N ALA A 191 -1.62 -7.25 -1.84
CA ALA A 191 -1.95 -6.52 -0.62
C ALA A 191 -2.17 -7.46 0.59
N SER A 192 -2.73 -8.66 0.33
CA SER A 192 -3.00 -9.68 1.35
C SER A 192 -1.79 -10.49 1.81
N VAL A 193 -0.63 -10.40 1.13
CA VAL A 193 0.57 -11.21 1.42
C VAL A 193 1.85 -10.40 1.61
N LEU A 194 1.89 -9.13 1.21
CA LEU A 194 3.10 -8.31 1.31
C LEU A 194 3.60 -8.24 2.75
N GLU A 195 4.88 -8.51 2.96
CA GLU A 195 5.55 -8.36 4.24
C GLU A 195 6.45 -7.13 4.24
N PHE A 196 6.43 -6.38 5.33
CA PHE A 196 7.33 -5.25 5.51
C PHE A 196 8.66 -5.72 6.11
N GLU A 197 9.76 -5.43 5.42
CA GLU A 197 11.12 -5.76 5.88
C GLU A 197 11.96 -4.48 5.98
N SER A 198 12.51 -4.18 7.15
CA SER A 198 13.32 -2.99 7.40
C SER A 198 14.75 -3.34 7.81
N HIS A 199 15.69 -2.53 7.35
CA HIS A 199 17.12 -2.69 7.60
C HIS A 199 17.72 -1.36 7.99
N ALA A 200 18.33 -1.29 9.18
CA ALA A 200 18.78 -0.03 9.75
C ALA A 200 20.06 0.51 9.12
N LYS A 201 20.96 -0.35 8.65
CA LYS A 201 22.33 0.03 8.27
C LYS A 201 22.59 -0.11 6.77
N ALA A 202 23.22 0.90 6.18
CA ALA A 202 23.86 0.85 4.89
C ALA A 202 24.89 -0.29 4.84
N GLU A 203 25.26 -0.70 3.62
CA GLU A 203 26.22 -1.77 3.35
C GLU A 203 25.78 -3.18 3.83
N THR A 204 24.59 -3.29 4.41
CA THR A 204 23.98 -4.59 4.72
C THR A 204 23.74 -5.37 3.42
N VAL A 205 24.24 -6.61 3.37
CA VAL A 205 24.00 -7.52 2.25
C VAL A 205 22.63 -8.17 2.45
N LEU A 206 21.67 -7.87 1.58
CA LEU A 206 20.32 -8.41 1.65
C LEU A 206 20.29 -9.88 1.21
N PHE A 207 21.00 -10.20 0.13
CA PHE A 207 21.32 -11.56 -0.30
C PHE A 207 22.52 -11.55 -1.26
N SER A 208 23.18 -12.70 -1.40
CA SER A 208 24.35 -12.87 -2.26
C SER A 208 24.01 -13.57 -3.57
N GLN A 209 24.80 -13.28 -4.61
CA GLN A 209 24.80 -14.06 -5.84
C GLN A 209 25.10 -15.53 -5.52
N GLY A 210 24.32 -16.44 -6.09
CA GLY A 210 24.41 -17.88 -5.84
C GLY A 210 23.49 -18.39 -4.72
N ASP A 211 22.90 -17.50 -3.91
CA ASP A 211 21.94 -17.91 -2.89
C ASP A 211 20.65 -18.46 -3.52
N LYS A 212 19.90 -19.27 -2.77
CA LYS A 212 18.58 -19.71 -3.18
C LYS A 212 17.61 -18.52 -3.26
N GLY A 213 16.88 -18.39 -4.36
CA GLY A 213 15.83 -17.39 -4.49
C GLY A 213 14.59 -17.71 -3.64
N THR A 214 14.36 -16.96 -2.57
CA THR A 214 13.25 -17.19 -1.63
C THR A 214 12.16 -16.12 -1.67
N SER A 215 12.48 -14.91 -2.12
CA SER A 215 11.55 -13.78 -2.11
C SER A 215 11.78 -12.80 -3.26
N TRP A 216 10.74 -12.03 -3.59
CA TRP A 216 10.77 -10.85 -4.45
C TRP A 216 10.59 -9.61 -3.58
N TYR A 217 11.23 -8.51 -3.97
CA TYR A 217 11.32 -7.28 -3.17
C TYR A 217 10.96 -6.06 -4.01
N ILE A 218 10.20 -5.15 -3.42
CA ILE A 218 9.95 -3.79 -3.92
C ILE A 218 10.57 -2.84 -2.92
N ILE A 219 11.29 -1.82 -3.39
CA ILE A 219 11.93 -0.82 -2.54
C ILE A 219 10.86 0.19 -2.13
N TRP A 220 10.48 0.14 -0.84
CA TRP A 220 9.53 1.08 -0.25
C TRP A 220 10.24 2.38 0.15
N LYS A 221 11.43 2.25 0.74
CA LYS A 221 12.27 3.39 1.15
C LYS A 221 13.74 3.08 0.95
N GLY A 222 14.49 4.06 0.46
CA GLY A 222 15.93 4.00 0.30
C GLY A 222 16.38 3.44 -1.06
N SER A 223 17.59 2.90 -1.09
CA SER A 223 18.25 2.48 -2.33
C SER A 223 19.24 1.33 -2.11
N VAL A 224 19.50 0.58 -3.18
CA VAL A 224 20.40 -0.58 -3.16
C VAL A 224 21.32 -0.61 -4.37
N ASN A 225 22.49 -1.20 -4.18
CA ASN A 225 23.43 -1.55 -5.23
C ASN A 225 23.20 -2.99 -5.70
N VAL A 226 23.27 -3.20 -7.02
CA VAL A 226 23.21 -4.54 -7.65
C VAL A 226 24.60 -4.92 -8.14
N LEU A 227 25.21 -5.95 -7.55
CA LEU A 227 26.56 -6.40 -7.88
C LEU A 227 26.54 -7.77 -8.53
N THR A 228 27.42 -8.00 -9.50
CA THR A 228 27.61 -9.33 -10.12
C THR A 228 29.09 -9.70 -10.21
N HIS A 229 29.39 -10.97 -10.01
CA HIS A 229 30.74 -11.52 -10.16
C HIS A 229 31.26 -11.27 -11.58
N GLY A 230 32.48 -10.74 -11.67
CA GLY A 230 33.13 -10.42 -12.95
C GLY A 230 32.74 -9.08 -13.58
N LYS A 231 31.68 -8.41 -13.12
CA LYS A 231 31.29 -7.06 -13.59
C LYS A 231 31.30 -5.99 -12.50
N GLY A 232 31.28 -6.36 -11.22
CA GLY A 232 31.20 -5.40 -10.12
C GLY A 232 29.80 -4.79 -9.99
N LEU A 233 29.72 -3.48 -9.70
CA LEU A 233 28.47 -2.73 -9.63
C LEU A 233 27.83 -2.61 -11.01
N VAL A 234 26.65 -3.20 -11.19
CA VAL A 234 25.92 -3.21 -12.47
C VAL A 234 24.93 -2.05 -12.56
N THR A 235 24.18 -1.80 -11.49
CA THR A 235 23.21 -0.71 -11.41
C THR A 235 22.86 -0.39 -9.95
N THR A 236 22.16 0.72 -9.75
CA THR A 236 21.54 1.11 -8.49
C THR A 236 20.03 1.16 -8.66
N LEU A 237 19.28 0.72 -7.66
CA LEU A 237 17.82 0.77 -7.64
C LEU A 237 17.36 1.65 -6.47
N SER A 238 16.26 2.36 -6.66
CA SER A 238 15.69 3.30 -5.69
C SER A 238 14.21 3.01 -5.41
N GLU A 239 13.59 3.81 -4.55
CA GLU A 239 12.17 3.75 -4.20
C GLU A 239 11.28 3.53 -5.44
N GLY A 240 10.35 2.57 -5.34
CA GLY A 240 9.44 2.17 -6.40
C GLY A 240 9.99 1.16 -7.40
N ASP A 241 11.30 0.88 -7.42
CA ASP A 241 11.88 -0.21 -8.20
C ASP A 241 11.77 -1.56 -7.46
N ASP A 242 11.92 -2.66 -8.19
CA ASP A 242 11.86 -4.03 -7.66
C ASP A 242 13.02 -4.91 -8.11
N PHE A 243 13.25 -6.01 -7.39
CA PHE A 243 14.30 -6.97 -7.72
C PHE A 243 14.06 -8.37 -7.13
N GLY A 244 14.76 -9.36 -7.68
CA GLY A 244 14.77 -10.73 -7.14
C GLY A 244 13.70 -11.67 -7.72
N GLN A 245 12.87 -11.22 -8.66
CA GLN A 245 11.83 -12.05 -9.29
C GLN A 245 12.37 -13.21 -10.13
N LEU A 246 13.51 -13.04 -10.81
CA LEU A 246 14.04 -14.02 -11.77
C LEU A 246 14.32 -15.41 -11.13
N ALA A 247 14.84 -15.41 -9.91
CA ALA A 247 15.15 -16.64 -9.17
C ALA A 247 13.89 -17.40 -8.71
N LEU A 248 12.74 -16.72 -8.64
CA LEU A 248 11.47 -17.35 -8.26
C LEU A 248 10.87 -18.12 -9.44
N VAL A 249 10.91 -17.52 -10.63
CA VAL A 249 10.32 -18.07 -11.86
C VAL A 249 11.09 -19.29 -12.36
N ASN A 250 12.43 -19.22 -12.38
CA ASN A 250 13.26 -20.24 -13.01
C ASN A 250 13.80 -21.29 -12.03
N ASP A 251 13.45 -21.18 -10.73
CA ASP A 251 14.05 -21.96 -9.63
C ASP A 251 15.60 -21.97 -9.66
N ALA A 252 16.18 -20.87 -10.16
CA ALA A 252 17.62 -20.68 -10.30
C ALA A 252 18.21 -19.93 -9.09
N PRO A 253 19.51 -20.07 -8.81
CA PRO A 253 20.21 -19.23 -7.84
C PRO A 253 20.13 -17.73 -8.17
N ARG A 254 20.31 -16.87 -7.15
CA ARG A 254 20.40 -15.41 -7.33
C ARG A 254 21.50 -15.06 -8.32
N SER A 255 21.18 -14.26 -9.33
CA SER A 255 22.14 -13.86 -10.37
C SER A 255 23.02 -12.66 -9.96
N ALA A 256 22.72 -12.01 -8.84
CA ALA A 256 23.40 -10.82 -8.34
C ALA A 256 23.33 -10.77 -6.80
N THR A 257 24.26 -10.02 -6.20
CA THR A 257 24.27 -9.62 -4.79
C THR A 257 23.59 -8.27 -4.64
N ILE A 258 22.74 -8.11 -3.62
CA ILE A 258 22.07 -6.85 -3.30
C ILE A 258 22.63 -6.29 -1.99
N ILE A 259 23.08 -5.04 -2.03
CA ILE A 259 23.68 -4.35 -0.88
C ILE A 259 22.99 -3.01 -0.69
N LEU A 260 22.59 -2.70 0.55
CA LEU A 260 21.95 -1.42 0.86
C LEU A 260 22.92 -0.26 0.66
N ARG A 261 22.43 0.83 0.06
CA ARG A 261 23.23 2.04 -0.20
C ARG A 261 23.17 3.04 0.95
N GLU A 262 22.11 2.99 1.74
CA GLU A 262 21.85 3.95 2.80
C GLU A 262 21.17 3.31 4.02
N ASP A 263 21.18 4.02 5.13
CA ASP A 263 20.55 3.60 6.37
C ASP A 263 19.02 3.63 6.26
N ASN A 264 18.35 2.80 7.06
CA ASN A 264 16.89 2.73 7.17
C ASN A 264 16.17 2.44 5.84
N CYS A 265 16.67 1.46 5.07
CA CYS A 265 15.96 0.97 3.89
C CYS A 265 14.75 0.12 4.29
N HIS A 266 13.64 0.29 3.60
CA HIS A 266 12.41 -0.47 3.79
C HIS A 266 12.03 -1.17 2.49
N PHE A 267 11.59 -2.41 2.59
CA PHE A 267 11.19 -3.24 1.46
C PHE A 267 9.82 -3.84 1.68
N LEU A 268 9.04 -3.95 0.61
CA LEU A 268 7.90 -4.85 0.56
C LEU A 268 8.35 -6.18 -0.02
N ARG A 269 8.14 -7.27 0.72
CA ARG A 269 8.61 -8.60 0.38
C ARG A 269 7.45 -9.52 0.08
N VAL A 270 7.58 -10.30 -0.99
CA VAL A 270 6.66 -11.40 -1.32
C VAL A 270 7.45 -12.70 -1.32
N HIS A 271 7.01 -13.66 -0.51
CA HIS A 271 7.64 -14.97 -0.46
C HIS A 271 7.37 -15.79 -1.72
N LYS A 272 8.31 -16.70 -2.06
CA LYS A 272 8.19 -17.59 -3.22
C LYS A 272 6.88 -18.38 -3.26
N GLN A 273 6.42 -18.85 -2.10
CA GLN A 273 5.17 -19.63 -2.01
C GLN A 273 3.96 -18.79 -2.41
N ASP A 274 3.86 -17.58 -1.86
CA ASP A 274 2.80 -16.64 -2.21
C ASP A 274 2.90 -16.17 -3.65
N PHE A 275 4.10 -15.84 -4.13
CA PHE A 275 4.35 -15.47 -5.51
C PHE A 275 3.84 -16.53 -6.50
N ILE A 276 4.21 -17.80 -6.28
CA ILE A 276 3.76 -18.91 -7.14
C ILE A 276 2.26 -19.15 -7.00
N ARG A 277 1.72 -19.08 -5.78
CA ARG A 277 0.28 -19.24 -5.52
C ARG A 277 -0.52 -18.19 -6.30
N ILE A 278 -0.15 -16.91 -6.19
CA ILE A 278 -0.84 -15.81 -6.88
C ILE A 278 -0.82 -16.03 -8.39
N LEU A 279 0.33 -16.42 -8.97
CA LEU A 279 0.40 -16.73 -10.40
C LEU A 279 -0.54 -17.88 -10.79
N LYS A 280 -0.57 -18.96 -10.01
CA LYS A 280 -1.47 -20.09 -10.25
C LYS A 280 -2.93 -19.71 -10.11
N ASP A 281 -3.27 -18.88 -9.14
CA ASP A 281 -4.64 -18.44 -8.90
C ASP A 281 -5.14 -17.55 -10.04
N VAL A 282 -4.28 -16.68 -10.59
CA VAL A 282 -4.60 -15.89 -11.79
C VAL A 282 -4.83 -16.82 -12.98
N GLU A 283 -3.98 -17.81 -13.19
CA GLU A 283 -4.16 -18.80 -14.26
C GLU A 283 -5.46 -19.60 -14.08
N ALA A 284 -5.78 -19.99 -12.84
CA ALA A 284 -7.00 -20.75 -12.53
C ALA A 284 -8.29 -19.91 -12.65
N LYS A 285 -8.22 -18.60 -12.38
CA LYS A 285 -9.33 -17.66 -12.57
C LYS A 285 -9.49 -17.23 -14.03
N THR A 286 -8.49 -17.47 -14.89
CA THR A 286 -8.50 -17.05 -16.30
C THR A 286 -8.92 -18.18 -17.24
N ILE A 287 -9.96 -17.98 -18.04
CA ILE A 287 -10.34 -18.86 -19.14
C ILE A 287 -9.82 -18.27 -20.45
N ARG A 288 -9.14 -19.09 -21.26
CA ARG A 288 -8.66 -18.69 -22.59
C ARG A 288 -9.29 -19.58 -23.65
N LEU A 289 -10.29 -19.05 -24.35
CA LEU A 289 -10.91 -19.71 -25.49
C LEU A 289 -9.93 -19.67 -26.68
N LYS A 290 -9.71 -20.81 -27.32
CA LYS A 290 -8.83 -20.91 -28.49
C LYS A 290 -9.56 -21.44 -29.71
N GLU A 291 -9.35 -20.80 -30.84
CA GLU A 291 -9.77 -21.28 -32.16
C GLU A 291 -8.55 -21.36 -33.08
N HIS A 292 -8.41 -22.48 -33.79
CA HIS A 292 -7.27 -22.72 -34.69
C HIS A 292 -5.90 -22.51 -34.00
N GLY A 293 -5.80 -22.84 -32.71
CA GLY A 293 -4.60 -22.67 -31.90
C GLY A 293 -4.32 -21.24 -31.42
N LYS A 294 -5.12 -20.24 -31.82
CA LYS A 294 -5.02 -18.84 -31.37
C LYS A 294 -6.00 -18.55 -30.25
N VAL A 295 -5.58 -17.79 -29.24
CA VAL A 295 -6.48 -17.31 -28.19
C VAL A 295 -7.37 -16.23 -28.79
N VAL A 296 -8.69 -16.43 -28.75
CA VAL A 296 -9.69 -15.53 -29.35
C VAL A 296 -10.58 -14.83 -28.31
N LEU A 297 -10.63 -15.36 -27.08
CA LEU A 297 -11.35 -14.75 -25.97
C LEU A 297 -10.66 -15.10 -24.65
N VAL A 298 -10.53 -14.13 -23.76
CA VAL A 298 -9.96 -14.26 -22.42
C VAL A 298 -10.98 -13.73 -21.43
N LEU A 299 -11.38 -14.59 -20.49
CA LEU A 299 -12.34 -14.29 -19.45
C LEU A 299 -11.69 -14.43 -18.08
N GLU A 300 -12.05 -13.60 -17.12
CA GLU A 300 -11.67 -13.75 -15.71
C GLU A 300 -12.89 -14.06 -14.86
N ARG A 301 -12.78 -15.03 -13.95
CA ARG A 301 -13.84 -15.33 -12.98
C ARG A 301 -13.85 -14.26 -11.88
N GLY A 302 -14.98 -13.57 -11.72
CA GLY A 302 -15.21 -12.62 -10.65
C GLY A 302 -15.16 -13.26 -9.25
N PRO A 303 -14.98 -12.45 -8.19
CA PRO A 303 -14.86 -12.93 -6.82
C PRO A 303 -16.08 -13.76 -6.41
N GLN A 304 -15.83 -14.92 -5.81
CA GLN A 304 -16.87 -15.76 -5.23
C GLN A 304 -17.47 -15.04 -4.02
N GLY A 305 -18.56 -14.30 -4.20
CA GLY A 305 -19.51 -14.06 -3.11
C GLY A 305 -19.95 -15.43 -2.58
N GLY A 306 -19.82 -15.65 -1.27
CA GLY A 306 -20.04 -16.94 -0.64
C GLY A 306 -21.41 -17.52 -1.00
N ALA A 307 -21.42 -18.61 -1.75
CA ALA A 307 -22.63 -19.35 -2.07
C ALA A 307 -22.50 -20.76 -1.48
N THR A 308 -23.47 -21.07 -0.63
CA THR A 308 -23.78 -22.40 -0.11
C THR A 308 -23.78 -23.42 -1.24
N THR A 309 -23.17 -24.57 -0.96
CA THR A 309 -23.11 -25.73 -1.84
C THR A 309 -24.51 -26.29 -2.09
N ALA A 310 -25.13 -25.91 -3.21
CA ALA A 310 -26.18 -26.69 -3.85
C ALA A 310 -25.54 -27.48 -5.00
N GLN A 311 -25.40 -28.79 -4.79
CA GLN A 311 -24.89 -29.72 -5.80
C GLN A 311 -25.88 -29.79 -6.98
N GLY A 312 -25.39 -29.55 -8.20
CA GLY A 312 -26.11 -29.95 -9.43
C GLY A 312 -26.37 -28.87 -10.48
N ALA A 313 -26.02 -27.60 -10.26
CA ALA A 313 -26.17 -26.57 -11.29
C ALA A 313 -24.89 -26.44 -12.14
N SER A 314 -25.04 -26.46 -13.47
CA SER A 314 -23.98 -26.05 -14.42
C SER A 314 -23.47 -24.66 -14.00
N PRO A 315 -22.16 -24.38 -14.00
CA PRO A 315 -21.65 -23.08 -13.58
C PRO A 315 -22.23 -22.02 -14.53
N THR A 316 -23.14 -21.17 -14.05
CA THR A 316 -23.66 -20.07 -14.84
C THR A 316 -22.52 -19.09 -15.15
N ILE A 317 -22.43 -18.69 -16.42
CA ILE A 317 -21.32 -17.90 -16.99
C ILE A 317 -21.41 -16.41 -16.57
N ASP A 318 -22.50 -15.98 -15.91
CA ASP A 318 -22.69 -14.64 -15.30
C ASP A 318 -21.61 -14.26 -14.25
N LYS A 319 -20.64 -15.15 -14.02
CA LYS A 319 -19.54 -14.97 -13.09
C LYS A 319 -18.24 -14.57 -13.77
N TYR A 320 -18.21 -14.40 -15.09
CA TYR A 320 -16.99 -14.14 -15.84
C TYR A 320 -17.02 -12.76 -16.50
N THR A 321 -15.92 -12.02 -16.36
CA THR A 321 -15.71 -10.71 -16.99
C THR A 321 -14.81 -10.88 -18.20
N VAL A 322 -15.15 -10.25 -19.33
CA VAL A 322 -14.31 -10.27 -20.53
C VAL A 322 -13.07 -9.38 -20.32
N LEU A 323 -11.87 -9.98 -20.42
CA LEU A 323 -10.60 -9.26 -20.34
C LEU A 323 -10.08 -8.83 -21.71
N ALA A 324 -10.21 -9.71 -22.72
CA ALA A 324 -9.77 -9.46 -24.08
C ALA A 324 -10.45 -10.44 -25.04
N GLY A 325 -10.59 -10.07 -26.31
CA GLY A 325 -11.07 -10.98 -27.35
C GLY A 325 -11.05 -10.35 -28.72
N THR A 326 -11.32 -11.15 -29.76
CA THR A 326 -11.59 -10.59 -31.09
C THR A 326 -12.97 -9.94 -31.11
N PRO A 327 -13.19 -8.91 -31.94
CA PRO A 327 -14.50 -8.24 -32.05
C PRO A 327 -15.68 -9.21 -32.20
N GLU A 328 -15.51 -10.21 -33.05
CA GLU A 328 -16.52 -11.22 -33.35
C GLU A 328 -16.81 -12.11 -32.14
N LYS A 329 -15.78 -12.53 -31.40
CA LYS A 329 -15.96 -13.38 -30.22
C LYS A 329 -16.49 -12.65 -29.01
N ILE A 330 -16.18 -11.37 -28.85
CA ILE A 330 -16.80 -10.53 -27.83
C ILE A 330 -18.29 -10.37 -28.14
N LEU A 331 -18.66 -10.13 -29.40
CA LEU A 331 -20.04 -10.04 -29.84
C LEU A 331 -20.80 -11.37 -29.66
N GLU A 332 -20.23 -12.48 -30.11
CA GLU A 332 -20.82 -13.82 -29.94
C GLU A 332 -21.08 -14.11 -28.45
N HIS A 333 -20.08 -13.87 -27.60
CA HIS A 333 -20.21 -14.02 -26.16
C HIS A 333 -21.30 -13.13 -25.56
N LEU A 334 -21.42 -11.89 -26.01
CA LEU A 334 -22.49 -10.97 -25.59
C LEU A 334 -23.86 -11.53 -25.95
N LEU A 335 -24.06 -11.94 -27.21
CA LEU A 335 -25.33 -12.46 -27.71
C LEU A 335 -25.75 -13.75 -26.99
N GLU A 336 -24.81 -14.66 -26.74
CA GLU A 336 -25.07 -15.93 -26.03
C GLU A 336 -25.53 -15.73 -24.58
N ASN A 337 -25.08 -14.66 -23.93
CA ASN A 337 -25.36 -14.40 -22.51
C ASN A 337 -26.48 -13.37 -22.29
N MET A 338 -27.00 -12.74 -23.34
CA MET A 338 -28.18 -11.88 -23.22
C MET A 338 -29.42 -12.70 -22.83
N ARG A 339 -29.99 -12.43 -21.66
CA ARG A 339 -31.21 -13.08 -21.18
C ARG A 339 -32.45 -12.39 -21.77
N PRO A 340 -33.42 -13.12 -22.33
CA PRO A 340 -34.62 -12.52 -22.92
C PRO A 340 -35.57 -11.87 -21.90
N ASP A 341 -35.47 -12.23 -20.61
CA ASP A 341 -36.41 -11.81 -19.55
C ASP A 341 -35.84 -10.75 -18.58
N SER A 342 -34.67 -10.15 -18.85
CA SER A 342 -34.20 -9.01 -18.06
C SER A 342 -35.07 -7.79 -18.36
N SER A 343 -35.95 -7.43 -17.44
CA SER A 343 -36.62 -6.13 -17.49
C SER A 343 -35.56 -5.05 -17.69
N PHE A 344 -35.66 -4.26 -18.76
CA PHE A 344 -34.78 -3.14 -19.12
C PHE A 344 -34.54 -2.09 -18.00
N SER A 345 -35.13 -2.28 -16.81
CA SER A 345 -34.91 -1.49 -15.59
C SER A 345 -33.73 -1.93 -14.74
N ASP A 346 -33.21 -3.15 -14.93
CA ASP A 346 -32.03 -3.62 -14.22
C ASP A 346 -30.78 -3.12 -14.92
N THR A 347 -30.29 -1.96 -14.48
CA THR A 347 -29.01 -1.34 -14.85
C THR A 347 -27.78 -2.17 -14.43
N SER A 348 -27.96 -3.47 -14.17
CA SER A 348 -26.97 -4.41 -13.64
C SER A 348 -26.23 -5.20 -14.72
N ASP A 349 -26.68 -5.21 -15.99
CA ASP A 349 -25.90 -5.77 -17.10
C ASP A 349 -24.84 -4.76 -17.58
N SER A 350 -23.83 -4.51 -16.73
CA SER A 350 -22.73 -3.58 -17.03
C SER A 350 -22.05 -3.95 -18.34
N PHE A 351 -21.94 -5.25 -18.68
CA PHE A 351 -21.23 -5.71 -19.87
C PHE A 351 -21.90 -5.30 -21.18
N VAL A 352 -23.24 -5.33 -21.27
CA VAL A 352 -23.96 -4.86 -22.47
C VAL A 352 -23.79 -3.36 -22.63
N GLY A 353 -23.89 -2.60 -21.52
CA GLY A 353 -23.63 -1.16 -21.52
C GLY A 353 -22.20 -0.83 -21.95
N ASP A 354 -21.21 -1.50 -21.37
CA ASP A 354 -19.79 -1.34 -21.69
C ASP A 354 -19.51 -1.64 -23.16
N PHE A 355 -20.08 -2.72 -23.70
CA PHE A 355 -19.96 -3.06 -25.11
C PHE A 355 -20.58 -1.98 -26.00
N LEU A 356 -21.83 -1.58 -25.77
CA LEU A 356 -22.51 -0.57 -26.59
C LEU A 356 -21.83 0.80 -26.54
N LEU A 357 -21.22 1.16 -25.41
CA LEU A 357 -20.46 2.40 -25.28
C LEU A 357 -19.10 2.36 -25.99
N THR A 358 -18.50 1.17 -26.15
CA THR A 358 -17.10 1.04 -26.60
C THR A 358 -16.93 0.32 -27.94
N HIS A 359 -17.98 -0.32 -28.50
CA HIS A 359 -17.86 -1.17 -29.68
C HIS A 359 -17.24 -0.42 -30.86
N ASN A 360 -17.53 0.86 -31.05
CA ASN A 360 -17.02 1.61 -32.21
C ASN A 360 -15.48 1.74 -32.22
N VAL A 361 -14.80 1.48 -31.09
CA VAL A 361 -13.34 1.47 -30.99
C VAL A 361 -12.73 0.23 -31.64
N PHE A 362 -13.39 -0.93 -31.53
CA PHE A 362 -12.84 -2.23 -31.95
C PHE A 362 -13.71 -2.97 -32.98
N MET A 363 -14.96 -2.58 -33.15
CA MET A 363 -15.96 -3.09 -34.08
C MET A 363 -16.85 -1.94 -34.58
N PRO A 364 -16.38 -1.17 -35.59
CA PRO A 364 -17.14 -0.06 -36.15
C PRO A 364 -18.52 -0.51 -36.66
N THR A 365 -19.48 0.41 -36.74
CA THR A 365 -20.86 0.10 -37.16
C THR A 365 -20.93 -0.61 -38.52
N SER A 366 -19.99 -0.34 -39.43
CA SER A 366 -19.87 -1.01 -40.73
C SER A 366 -19.53 -2.51 -40.64
N GLN A 367 -18.95 -2.97 -39.53
CA GLN A 367 -18.65 -4.38 -39.24
C GLN A 367 -19.66 -4.98 -38.26
N PHE A 368 -20.06 -4.21 -37.25
CA PHE A 368 -21.01 -4.64 -36.22
C PHE A 368 -22.39 -4.96 -36.80
N CYS A 369 -22.98 -4.08 -37.63
CA CYS A 369 -24.31 -4.33 -38.19
C CYS A 369 -24.37 -5.58 -39.09
N PRO A 370 -23.43 -5.82 -40.01
CA PRO A 370 -23.38 -7.08 -40.75
C PRO A 370 -23.17 -8.31 -39.86
N ALA A 371 -22.33 -8.21 -38.82
CA ALA A 371 -22.08 -9.31 -37.90
C ALA A 371 -23.34 -9.66 -37.08
N LEU A 372 -24.10 -8.66 -36.63
CA LEU A 372 -25.41 -8.88 -36.01
C LEU A 372 -26.40 -9.51 -36.98
N LEU A 373 -26.46 -9.03 -38.23
CA LEU A 373 -27.35 -9.58 -39.25
C LEU A 373 -27.04 -11.05 -39.57
N HIS A 374 -25.78 -11.47 -39.45
CA HIS A 374 -25.39 -12.87 -39.64
C HIS A 374 -25.83 -13.78 -38.47
N GLN A 375 -26.02 -13.21 -37.28
CA GLN A 375 -26.44 -13.94 -36.08
C GLN A 375 -27.97 -13.98 -35.90
N TYR A 376 -28.69 -13.06 -36.56
CA TYR A 376 -30.16 -13.02 -36.65
C TYR A 376 -30.66 -13.92 -37.77
#